data_AF-A0A453G3J9-F1
#
_entry.id   AF-A0A453G3J9-F1
#
_cell.length_a   1.000
_cell.length_b   1.000
_cell.length_c   1.000
_cell.angle_alpha   90.00
_cell.angle_beta   90.00
_cell.angle_gamma   90.00
#
_symmetry.space_group_name_H-M   'P 1'
#
loop_
_entity.id
_entity.type
_entity.pdbx_description
1 polymer ?
#
loop_
_entity_poly.entity_id
_entity_poly.type
_entity_poly.pdbx_seq_one_letter_code
_entity_poly.pdbx_strand_id
1 'polypeptide(L)'
;EFGFKTWSIADNELEELFQLSLRMFDTRLPPGVTVLSPFADDSSLNKVGVESFPEELFSVLRTIQLLRGLTVGMGLRFSCAQQWKPIAEEALLKAGRIKDVKSRRPTRSFLRRLF
;
A
#
# COMPACT_ATOMS: atom_id res chain seq x y z
N GLU A 1 -4.56 0.54 12.55
CA GLU A 1 -3.29 -0.02 12.05
C GLU A 1 -3.55 -1.34 11.33
N PHE A 2 -2.61 -1.80 10.50
CA PHE A 2 -2.71 -3.10 9.81
C PHE A 2 -2.59 -4.31 10.77
N GLY A 3 -2.34 -4.09 12.06
CA GLY A 3 -2.22 -5.15 13.07
C GLY A 3 -0.83 -5.79 13.15
N PHE A 4 0.14 -5.29 12.39
CA PHE A 4 1.53 -5.72 12.55
C PHE A 4 2.06 -5.25 13.91
N LYS A 5 2.77 -6.14 14.60
CA LYS A 5 3.75 -5.71 15.61
C LYS A 5 5.11 -5.72 14.92
N THR A 6 5.77 -4.58 14.95
CA THR A 6 7.08 -4.38 14.34
C THR A 6 8.02 -3.77 15.35
N TRP A 7 9.29 -4.10 15.23
CA TRP A 7 10.37 -3.30 15.81
C TRP A 7 11.08 -2.55 14.67
N SER A 8 11.63 -1.38 14.97
CA SER A 8 12.46 -0.63 14.03
C SER A 8 13.75 -0.15 14.69
N ILE A 9 14.84 -0.16 13.93
CA ILE A 9 16.12 0.45 14.32
C ILE A 9 16.35 1.74 13.49
N ALA A 10 15.42 2.11 12.61
CA ALA A 10 15.56 3.22 11.68
C ALA A 10 14.87 4.49 12.19
N ASP A 11 15.54 5.63 12.08
CA ASP A 11 14.98 6.94 12.46
C ASP A 11 13.75 7.33 11.59
N ASN A 12 13.60 6.73 10.40
CA ASN A 12 12.51 6.94 9.45
C ASN A 12 11.49 5.77 9.43
N GLU A 13 11.08 5.29 10.60
CA GLU A 13 10.19 4.13 10.79
C GLU A 13 8.98 4.10 9.84
N LEU A 14 8.28 5.23 9.68
CA LEU A 14 7.03 5.31 8.91
C LEU A 14 7.27 5.08 7.40
N GLU A 15 8.40 5.55 6.89
CA GLU A 15 8.80 5.35 5.50
C GLU A 15 9.22 3.89 5.26
N GLU A 16 10.01 3.31 6.17
CA GLU A 16 10.43 1.91 6.05
C GLU A 16 9.25 0.96 6.21
N LEU A 17 8.28 1.26 7.08
CA LEU A 17 7.03 0.50 7.20
C LEU A 17 6.20 0.59 5.91
N PHE A 18 6.17 1.75 5.26
CA PHE A 18 5.50 1.90 3.97
C PHE A 18 6.20 1.08 2.88
N GLN A 19 7.53 1.12 2.81
CA GLN A 19 8.31 0.30 1.87
C GLN A 19 8.11 -1.20 2.13
N LEU A 20 8.14 -1.63 3.40
CA LEU A 20 7.84 -3.01 3.80
C LEU A 20 6.44 -3.41 3.34
N SER A 21 5.44 -2.57 3.57
CA SER A 21 4.05 -2.83 3.17
C SER A 21 3.91 -2.98 1.65
N LEU A 22 4.56 -2.13 0.85
CA LEU A 22 4.61 -2.26 -0.60
C LEU A 22 5.30 -3.56 -1.03
N ARG A 23 6.45 -3.88 -0.43
CA ARG A 23 7.18 -5.14 -0.67
C ARG A 23 6.42 -6.38 -0.20
N MET A 24 5.43 -6.25 0.67
CA MET A 24 4.58 -7.37 1.11
C MET A 24 3.31 -7.49 0.25
N PHE A 25 2.67 -6.38 -0.12
CA PHE A 25 1.30 -6.37 -0.65
C PHE A 25 1.14 -5.75 -2.05
N ASP A 26 2.23 -5.42 -2.75
CA ASP A 26 2.17 -5.05 -4.17
C ASP A 26 2.93 -6.05 -5.06
N THR A 27 2.53 -6.22 -6.31
CA THR A 27 3.25 -7.05 -7.28
C THR A 27 4.34 -6.27 -8.00
N ARG A 28 4.25 -4.93 -8.01
CA ARG A 28 5.23 -4.08 -8.67
C ARG A 28 6.55 -4.07 -7.90
N LEU A 29 7.63 -4.35 -8.61
CA LEU A 29 8.99 -4.16 -8.10
C LEU A 29 9.42 -2.69 -8.23
N PRO A 30 10.29 -2.19 -7.33
CA PRO A 30 10.92 -0.89 -7.50
C PRO A 30 11.64 -0.79 -8.86
N PRO A 31 11.74 0.41 -9.46
CA PRO A 31 12.48 0.60 -10.70
C PRO A 31 13.91 0.05 -10.60
N GLY A 32 14.35 -0.71 -11.62
CA GLY A 32 15.68 -1.31 -11.66
C GLY A 32 15.85 -2.61 -10.86
N VAL A 33 14.84 -3.00 -10.07
CA VAL A 33 14.86 -4.24 -9.29
C VAL A 33 14.16 -5.36 -10.08
N THR A 34 14.87 -6.48 -10.28
CA THR A 34 14.33 -7.69 -10.92
C THR A 34 13.96 -8.77 -9.91
N VAL A 35 14.57 -8.75 -8.72
CA VAL A 35 14.32 -9.69 -7.62
C VAL A 35 14.39 -8.94 -6.29
N LEU A 36 13.38 -9.15 -5.44
CA LEU A 36 13.44 -8.73 -4.03
C LEU A 36 13.95 -9.92 -3.21
N SER A 37 15.20 -9.86 -2.77
CA SER A 37 15.74 -10.84 -1.83
C SER A 37 15.47 -10.37 -0.40
N PRO A 38 14.80 -11.18 0.44
CA PRO A 38 14.64 -10.85 1.86
C PRO A 38 15.97 -10.89 2.61
N PHE A 39 16.99 -11.55 2.05
CA PHE A 39 18.32 -11.74 2.63
C PHE A 39 19.39 -10.80 2.05
N ALA A 40 19.01 -9.83 1.22
CA ALA A 40 19.95 -8.80 0.77
C ALA A 40 20.33 -7.88 1.94
N ASP A 41 21.56 -7.37 1.95
CA ASP A 41 22.06 -6.49 3.01
C ASP A 41 21.20 -5.22 3.17
N ASP A 42 20.68 -4.70 2.05
CA ASP A 42 19.80 -3.52 1.99
C ASP A 42 18.29 -3.84 2.12
N SER A 43 17.95 -5.06 2.52
CA SER A 43 16.56 -5.47 2.73
C SER A 43 15.90 -4.64 3.85
N SER A 44 14.69 -4.12 3.60
CA SER A 44 13.91 -3.42 4.63
C SER A 44 13.58 -4.33 5.82
N LEU A 45 13.63 -5.65 5.67
CA LEU A 45 13.47 -6.59 6.79
C LEU A 45 14.60 -6.47 7.83
N ASN A 46 15.78 -5.97 7.43
CA ASN A 46 16.88 -5.71 8.35
C ASN A 46 16.66 -4.41 9.16
N LYS A 47 15.77 -3.53 8.68
CA LYS A 47 15.50 -2.21 9.29
C LYS A 47 14.21 -2.17 10.09
N VAL A 48 13.20 -2.92 9.62
CA VAL A 48 11.89 -3.08 10.26
C VAL A 48 11.56 -4.57 10.29
N GLY A 49 11.75 -5.18 11.45
CA GLY A 49 11.41 -6.58 11.68
C GLY A 49 9.94 -6.73 12.04
N VAL A 50 9.27 -7.73 11.45
CA VAL A 50 7.89 -8.09 11.81
C VAL A 50 7.94 -9.11 12.96
N GLU A 51 7.47 -8.72 14.14
CA GLU A 51 7.39 -9.60 15.32
C GLU A 51 6.15 -10.47 15.29
N SER A 52 5.00 -9.88 14.94
CA SER A 52 3.76 -10.60 14.78
C SER A 52 2.99 -10.11 13.57
N PHE A 53 2.51 -11.07 12.78
CA PHE A 53 1.77 -10.81 11.57
C PHE A 53 0.32 -11.32 11.73
N PRO A 54 -0.71 -10.52 11.38
CA PRO A 54 -2.11 -10.92 11.47
C PRO A 54 -2.42 -12.12 10.57
N GLU A 55 -3.05 -13.14 11.13
CA GLU A 55 -3.41 -14.37 10.42
C GLU A 55 -4.26 -14.11 9.17
N GLU A 56 -5.24 -13.21 9.27
CA GLU A 56 -6.14 -12.83 8.18
C GLU A 56 -5.42 -12.30 6.93
N LEU A 57 -4.25 -11.69 7.11
CA LEU A 57 -3.46 -11.13 6.00
C LEU A 57 -2.54 -12.16 5.35
N PHE A 58 -2.41 -13.37 5.90
CA PHE A 58 -1.43 -14.34 5.43
C PHE A 58 -1.81 -14.91 4.07
N SER A 59 -3.11 -15.17 3.88
CA SER A 59 -3.69 -15.59 2.60
C SER A 59 -3.45 -14.53 1.51
N VAL A 60 -3.64 -13.25 1.87
CA VAL A 60 -3.42 -12.10 0.98
C VAL A 60 -1.94 -12.00 0.62
N LEU A 61 -1.05 -12.02 1.62
CA LEU A 61 0.40 -11.95 1.43
C LEU A 61 0.87 -13.05 0.48
N ARG A 62 0.50 -14.32 0.76
CA ARG A 62 0.91 -15.47 -0.06
C ARG A 62 0.42 -15.35 -1.50
N THR A 63 -0.82 -14.90 -1.69
CA THR A 63 -1.40 -14.68 -3.02
C THR A 63 -0.63 -13.61 -3.78
N ILE A 64 -0.29 -12.49 -3.13
CA ILE A 64 0.52 -11.42 -3.74
C ILE A 64 1.90 -11.93 -4.15
N GLN A 65 2.58 -12.73 -3.33
CA GLN A 65 3.90 -13.26 -3.68
C GLN A 65 3.85 -14.19 -4.90
N LEU A 66 2.82 -15.03 -5.01
CA LEU A 66 2.60 -15.88 -6.18
C LEU A 66 2.32 -15.04 -7.45
N LEU A 67 1.41 -14.07 -7.34
CA LEU A 67 1.11 -13.15 -8.44
C LEU A 67 2.34 -12.35 -8.86
N ARG A 68 3.18 -11.95 -7.90
CA ARG A 68 4.44 -11.27 -8.18
C ARG A 68 5.36 -12.15 -9.01
N GLY A 69 5.59 -13.39 -8.59
CA GLY A 69 6.39 -14.36 -9.36
C GLY A 69 5.90 -14.53 -10.79
N LEU A 70 4.57 -14.64 -10.99
CA LEU A 70 3.95 -14.72 -12.31
C LEU A 70 4.18 -13.45 -13.13
N THR A 71 3.91 -12.27 -12.56
CA THR A 71 4.09 -10.99 -13.27
C THR A 71 5.53 -10.76 -13.70
N VAL A 72 6.50 -11.08 -12.84
CA VAL A 72 7.93 -11.02 -13.15
C VAL A 72 8.29 -12.01 -14.25
N GLY A 73 7.86 -13.28 -14.13
CA GLY A 73 8.13 -14.31 -15.14
C GLY A 73 7.53 -14.01 -16.52
N MET A 74 6.40 -13.30 -16.56
CA MET A 74 5.75 -12.84 -17.80
C MET A 74 6.28 -11.50 -18.32
N GLY A 75 7.19 -10.84 -17.61
CA GLY A 75 7.70 -9.51 -17.98
C GLY A 75 6.65 -8.38 -17.88
N LEU A 76 5.60 -8.57 -17.06
CA LEU A 76 4.51 -7.62 -16.91
C LEU A 76 4.79 -6.60 -15.80
N ARG A 77 4.49 -5.33 -16.07
CA ARG A 77 4.47 -4.27 -15.05
C ARG A 77 3.07 -4.07 -14.50
N PHE A 78 2.71 -4.87 -13.50
CA PHE A 78 1.40 -4.81 -12.83
C PHE A 78 1.54 -4.37 -11.37
N SER A 79 0.55 -3.63 -10.84
CA SER A 79 0.48 -3.26 -9.42
C SER A 79 -0.88 -3.65 -8.87
N CYS A 80 -0.89 -4.67 -8.02
CA CYS A 80 -2.07 -5.05 -7.25
C CYS A 80 -2.52 -3.92 -6.34
N ALA A 81 -1.60 -3.18 -5.72
CA ALA A 81 -1.94 -2.07 -4.84
C ALA A 81 -2.73 -0.98 -5.59
N GLN A 82 -2.34 -0.65 -6.82
CA GLN A 82 -3.10 0.29 -7.66
C GLN A 82 -4.48 -0.23 -8.04
N GLN A 83 -4.62 -1.53 -8.31
CA GLN A 83 -5.93 -2.12 -8.63
C GLN A 83 -6.87 -2.17 -7.43
N TRP A 84 -6.32 -2.39 -6.23
CA TRP A 84 -7.09 -2.45 -4.98
C TRP A 84 -7.49 -1.07 -4.46
N LYS A 85 -6.72 -0.03 -4.80
CA LYS A 85 -6.96 1.35 -4.36
C LYS A 85 -8.42 1.82 -4.45
N PRO A 86 -9.13 1.73 -5.60
CA PRO A 86 -10.52 2.22 -5.67
C PRO A 86 -11.46 1.48 -4.72
N ILE A 87 -11.27 0.17 -4.55
CA ILE A 87 -12.09 -0.65 -3.64
C ILE A 87 -11.80 -0.26 -2.18
N ALA A 88 -10.53 -0.06 -1.84
CA ALA A 88 -10.11 0.38 -0.51
C ALA A 88 -10.65 1.79 -0.19
N GLU A 89 -10.60 2.72 -1.15
CA GLU A 89 -11.15 4.06 -0.99
C GLU A 89 -12.67 4.02 -0.78
N GLU A 90 -13.40 3.21 -1.54
CA GLU A 90 -14.84 3.02 -1.36
C GLU A 90 -15.17 2.45 0.04
N ALA A 91 -14.42 1.43 0.49
CA ALA A 91 -14.61 0.84 1.81
C ALA A 91 -14.31 1.83 2.94
N LEU A 92 -13.23 2.62 2.81
CA LEU A 92 -12.87 3.67 3.77
C LEU A 92 -13.93 4.77 3.82
N LEU A 93 -14.52 5.14 2.68
CA LEU A 93 -15.60 6.11 2.62
C LEU A 93 -16.86 5.59 3.34
N LYS A 94 -17.27 4.34 3.08
CA LYS A 94 -18.40 3.69 3.76
C LYS A 94 -18.18 3.58 5.27
N ALA A 95 -16.94 3.35 5.70
CA ALA A 95 -16.55 3.31 7.10
C ALA A 95 -16.38 4.70 7.76
N GLY A 96 -16.55 5.80 7.02
CA GLY A 96 -16.38 7.16 7.52
C GLY A 96 -14.92 7.53 7.86
N ARG A 97 -13.94 6.75 7.39
CA ARG A 97 -12.50 6.96 7.68
C ARG A 97 -11.84 7.97 6.75
N ILE A 98 -12.47 8.27 5.62
CA ILE A 98 -12.09 9.34 4.70
C ILE A 98 -13.32 10.15 4.30
N LYS A 99 -13.13 11.45 4.06
CA LYS A 99 -14.22 12.33 3.59
C LYS A 99 -14.34 12.23 2.07
N ASP A 100 -15.58 12.29 1.56
CA ASP A 100 -15.80 12.35 0.12
C ASP A 100 -15.13 13.61 -0.45
N VAL A 101 -14.11 13.40 -1.27
CA VAL A 101 -13.40 14.49 -1.97
C VAL A 101 -14.37 15.25 -2.89
N LYS A 102 -15.46 14.60 -3.36
CA LYS A 102 -16.51 15.24 -4.18
C LYS A 102 -17.43 16.20 -3.39
N SER A 103 -17.33 16.25 -2.06
CA SER A 103 -18.06 17.26 -1.25
C SER A 103 -17.53 18.69 -1.43
N ARG A 104 -16.35 18.87 -2.06
CA ARG A 104 -15.89 20.17 -2.57
C ARG A 104 -16.53 20.49 -3.92
N ARG A 105 -17.86 20.50 -4.02
CA ARG A 105 -18.50 21.29 -5.08
C ARG A 105 -18.42 22.74 -4.62
N PRO A 106 -17.82 23.67 -5.39
CA PRO A 106 -18.00 25.08 -5.08
C PRO A 106 -19.50 25.32 -5.18
N THR A 107 -20.12 25.71 -4.06
CA THR A 107 -21.48 26.21 -4.04
C THR A 107 -21.50 27.32 -5.08
N ARG A 108 -22.08 27.06 -6.25
CA ARG A 108 -22.45 28.12 -7.20
C ARG A 108 -23.52 28.93 -6.48
N SER A 109 -23.04 29.89 -5.69
CA SER A 109 -23.83 30.94 -5.08
C SER A 109 -24.54 31.65 -6.23
N PHE A 110 -25.78 31.25 -6.43
CA PHE A 110 -26.81 32.06 -7.05
C PHE A 110 -26.98 33.31 -6.19
N LEU A 111 -26.13 34.30 -6.40
CA LEU A 111 -26.45 35.68 -6.04
C LEU A 111 -26.44 36.52 -7.29
N ARG A 112 -27.65 36.54 -7.89
CA ARG A 112 -28.23 37.75 -8.45
C ARG A 112 -28.04 38.91 -7.46
N ARG A 113 -27.84 40.10 -8.01
CA ARG A 113 -27.66 41.44 -7.38
C ARG A 113 -26.19 41.67 -6.97
N LEU A 114 -25.47 42.64 -7.51
CA LEU A 114 -25.85 44.02 -7.83
C LEU A 114 -25.04 44.58 -9.02
N PHE A 115 -25.74 45.45 -9.79
CA PHE A 115 -25.31 46.31 -10.90
C PHE A 115 -24.96 45.63 -12.23
#